data_AF-A0A0G0ZH11-F1
#
_entry.id   AF-A0A0G0ZH11-F1
#
_cell.length_a   1.000
_cell.length_b   1.000
_cell.length_c   1.000
_cell.angle_alpha   90.00
_cell.angle_beta   90.00
_cell.angle_gamma   90.00
#
_symmetry.space_group_name_H-M   'P 1'
#
loop_
_entity.id
_entity.type
_entity.pdbx_description
1 polymer ?
#
loop_
_entity_poly.entity_id
_entity_poly.type
_entity_poly.pdbx_seq_one_letter_code
_entity_poly.pdbx_strand_id
1 'polypeptide(L)'
;MSYQKRFFWLILILLLAFSLRFFKISTNPHDLYIDEVSIGLNAATIVADGRDEYGQYFPVYFKAFGEYKLPIYIYTVALWQKISGPTPFSVRAPSAFFGSLTVLFFYLLIKETGAKQKIALIASFLLAVSSWHLHFSRAGFEATLGLFLLVTGLWLFFKFINSSFSAFLFSSLILFGLALYTYFPYRLFLPFLIPLVIYYQRQRLKEVLSRKKKTVYLLIIFMIIIPFLSGLFFQSGLKRARDVSLFNSVPTDYDDYFTETLLAPLTFYLKNFSSYFSLDFLFFIGDGNGRHSLREAGQNSVFLLPLAVLGLVRSLKKRKLSDKLFLSLFIIPAAVSASLLPSPHALRSLPMVLPIIYFSAKSLSVINSKKRAIFLIICSFFIYTFIQYLHIYYVHYRKKTSPDWSGGYRQTVEFVAENIKRYKKVYVTKEMGFGETFFRFYLPQSYLGRGRSLPPNIKFISSPFNPKTEEPFLYIGPHWEKWDGRKIGQIRNSGNDLIFNLWEN
;
A
#
# COMPACT_ATOMS: atom_id res chain seq x y z
N MET A 1 -14.06 22.29 25.08
CA MET A 1 -13.97 20.84 25.32
C MET A 1 -12.75 20.58 26.19
N SER A 2 -12.95 19.97 27.36
CA SER A 2 -11.87 19.63 28.30
C SER A 2 -10.88 18.63 27.68
N TYR A 3 -9.68 18.54 28.26
CA TYR A 3 -8.65 17.59 27.83
C TYR A 3 -9.16 16.14 27.89
N GLN A 4 -9.83 15.76 28.99
CA GLN A 4 -10.41 14.42 29.19
C GLN A 4 -11.40 14.05 28.08
N LYS A 5 -12.31 14.95 27.71
CA LYS A 5 -13.27 14.72 26.61
C LYS A 5 -12.54 14.50 25.28
N ARG A 6 -11.46 15.23 24.99
CA ARG A 6 -10.68 15.06 23.75
C ARG A 6 -9.97 13.72 23.69
N PHE A 7 -9.37 13.31 24.80
CA PHE A 7 -8.69 12.03 24.90
C PHE A 7 -9.67 10.87 24.70
N PHE A 8 -10.85 10.94 25.33
CA PHE A 8 -11.94 9.98 25.12
C PHE A 8 -12.33 9.84 23.63
N TRP A 9 -12.57 10.97 22.93
CA TRP A 9 -12.89 10.92 21.50
C TRP A 9 -11.77 10.35 20.64
N LEU A 10 -10.51 10.64 20.98
CA LEU A 10 -9.38 10.07 20.27
C LEU A 10 -9.33 8.54 20.44
N ILE A 11 -9.57 8.02 21.65
CA ILE A 11 -9.68 6.58 21.90
C ILE A 11 -10.77 5.96 21.03
N LEU A 12 -11.97 6.55 20.99
CA LEU A 12 -13.06 6.04 20.15
C LEU A 12 -12.70 6.02 18.66
N ILE A 13 -12.00 7.06 18.18
CA ILE A 13 -11.51 7.11 16.79
C ILE A 13 -10.50 6.00 16.52
N LEU A 14 -9.60 5.72 17.45
CA LEU A 14 -8.62 4.64 17.30
C LEU A 14 -9.29 3.27 17.34
N LEU A 15 -10.22 3.03 18.26
CA LEU A 15 -11.00 1.80 18.29
C LEU A 15 -11.73 1.59 16.96
N LEU A 16 -12.39 2.62 16.44
CA LEU A 16 -13.02 2.57 15.12
C LEU A 16 -12.00 2.26 14.01
N ALA A 17 -10.84 2.91 14.02
CA ALA A 17 -9.79 2.69 13.02
C ALA A 17 -9.29 1.24 12.99
N PHE A 18 -9.06 0.65 14.17
CA PHE A 18 -8.66 -0.75 14.33
C PHE A 18 -9.78 -1.70 13.92
N SER A 19 -11.01 -1.50 14.41
CA SER A 19 -12.15 -2.35 14.05
C SER A 19 -12.38 -2.41 12.54
N LEU A 20 -12.36 -1.26 11.85
CA LEU A 20 -12.58 -1.20 10.41
C LEU A 20 -11.47 -1.88 9.58
N ARG A 21 -10.24 -1.95 10.08
CA ARG A 21 -9.10 -2.55 9.36
C ARG A 21 -8.94 -4.04 9.63
N PHE A 22 -9.22 -4.50 10.85
CA PHE A 22 -9.08 -5.90 11.22
C PHE A 22 -10.32 -6.74 10.93
N PHE A 23 -11.51 -6.13 10.83
CA PHE A 23 -12.73 -6.87 10.53
C PHE A 23 -12.62 -7.66 9.21
N LYS A 24 -12.74 -8.99 9.27
CA LYS A 24 -12.67 -9.91 8.12
C LYS A 24 -11.40 -9.79 7.26
N ILE A 25 -10.28 -9.30 7.80
CA ILE A 25 -9.05 -9.02 7.02
C ILE A 25 -8.48 -10.23 6.25
N SER A 26 -8.62 -11.44 6.81
CA SER A 26 -8.15 -12.69 6.20
C SER A 26 -9.00 -13.16 5.02
N THR A 27 -10.19 -12.59 4.85
CA THR A 27 -11.20 -13.05 3.87
C THR A 27 -11.69 -11.93 2.95
N ASN A 28 -11.41 -10.67 3.28
CA ASN A 28 -11.74 -9.52 2.45
C ASN A 28 -10.59 -8.49 2.46
N PRO A 29 -9.87 -8.28 1.33
CA PRO A 29 -10.10 -8.85 0.00
C PRO A 29 -10.04 -10.39 -0.08
N HIS A 30 -10.62 -11.00 -1.12
CA HIS A 30 -10.97 -12.44 -1.14
C HIS A 30 -9.81 -13.39 -0.79
N ASP A 31 -8.75 -13.35 -1.59
CA ASP A 31 -7.52 -14.13 -1.45
C ASP A 31 -6.31 -13.20 -1.53
N LEU A 32 -5.11 -13.74 -1.32
CA LEU A 32 -3.87 -12.99 -1.54
C LEU A 32 -3.53 -12.98 -3.03
N TYR A 33 -3.23 -11.79 -3.56
CA TYR A 33 -2.66 -11.69 -4.90
C TYR A 33 -1.16 -12.03 -4.88
N ILE A 34 -0.56 -12.16 -6.06
CA ILE A 34 0.81 -12.66 -6.19
C ILE A 34 1.87 -11.92 -5.36
N ASP A 35 1.82 -10.59 -5.24
CA ASP A 35 2.86 -9.91 -4.45
C ASP A 35 2.70 -10.13 -2.96
N GLU A 36 1.46 -10.19 -2.45
CA GLU A 36 1.18 -10.58 -1.07
C GLU A 36 1.70 -11.99 -0.77
N VAL A 37 1.47 -12.94 -1.69
CA VAL A 37 1.96 -14.31 -1.55
C VAL A 37 3.48 -14.36 -1.57
N SER A 38 4.13 -13.63 -2.47
CA SER A 38 5.60 -13.55 -2.53
C SER A 38 6.21 -12.89 -1.27
N ILE A 39 5.58 -11.84 -0.72
CA ILE A 39 5.96 -11.25 0.57
C ILE A 39 5.80 -12.29 1.68
N GLY A 40 4.66 -12.97 1.72
CA GLY A 40 4.35 -14.00 2.71
C GLY A 40 5.29 -15.19 2.64
N LEU A 41 5.70 -15.61 1.44
CA LEU A 41 6.62 -16.71 1.23
C LEU A 41 8.03 -16.36 1.71
N ASN A 42 8.59 -15.21 1.32
CA ASN A 42 9.89 -14.75 1.83
C ASN A 42 9.88 -14.57 3.34
N ALA A 43 8.79 -14.04 3.90
CA ALA A 43 8.64 -13.96 5.35
C ALA A 43 8.68 -15.35 6.00
N ALA A 44 8.03 -16.34 5.39
CA ALA A 44 7.95 -17.70 5.92
C ALA A 44 9.30 -18.42 5.86
N THR A 45 10.08 -18.22 4.79
CA THR A 45 11.45 -18.76 4.72
C THR A 45 12.36 -18.08 5.76
N ILE A 46 12.29 -16.76 5.90
CA ILE A 46 13.05 -16.03 6.94
C ILE A 46 12.72 -16.53 8.35
N VAL A 47 11.46 -16.82 8.65
CA VAL A 47 11.05 -17.42 9.93
C VAL A 47 11.62 -18.82 10.12
N ALA A 48 11.69 -19.61 9.05
CA ALA A 48 12.14 -21.00 9.10
C ALA A 48 13.66 -21.15 9.23
N ASP A 49 14.44 -20.39 8.46
CA ASP A 49 15.90 -20.59 8.35
C ASP A 49 16.73 -19.29 8.28
N GLY A 50 16.10 -18.13 8.44
CA GLY A 50 16.76 -16.84 8.33
C GLY A 50 17.19 -16.49 6.91
N ARG A 51 16.74 -17.24 5.89
CA ARG A 51 17.10 -17.05 4.48
C ARG A 51 15.88 -16.72 3.61
N ASP A 52 16.13 -16.01 2.52
CA ASP A 52 15.12 -15.78 1.49
C ASP A 52 14.93 -17.00 0.58
N GLU A 53 14.02 -16.87 -0.41
CA GLU A 53 13.76 -17.91 -1.41
C GLU A 53 15.00 -18.33 -2.23
N TYR A 54 16.08 -17.53 -2.21
CA TYR A 54 17.32 -17.76 -2.95
C TYR A 54 18.51 -18.11 -2.03
N GLY A 55 18.24 -18.40 -0.75
CA GLY A 55 19.23 -18.84 0.23
C GLY A 55 20.09 -17.74 0.83
N GLN A 56 19.81 -16.46 0.54
CA GLN A 56 20.52 -15.32 1.12
C GLN A 56 20.10 -15.10 2.57
N TYR A 57 21.07 -14.97 3.48
CA TYR A 57 20.80 -14.78 4.91
C TYR A 57 20.46 -13.31 5.22
N PHE A 58 19.30 -13.06 5.82
CA PHE A 58 18.75 -11.73 6.13
C PHE A 58 19.06 -10.66 5.07
N PRO A 59 18.53 -10.81 3.83
CA PRO A 59 18.88 -9.90 2.75
C PRO A 59 18.29 -8.50 2.98
N VAL A 60 19.02 -7.50 2.51
CA VAL A 60 18.55 -6.10 2.47
C VAL A 60 17.64 -5.85 1.25
N TYR A 61 17.64 -6.77 0.28
CA TYR A 61 16.78 -6.77 -0.90
C TYR A 61 16.36 -8.18 -1.24
N PHE A 62 15.07 -8.42 -1.36
CA PHE A 62 14.54 -9.75 -1.66
C PHE A 62 14.34 -9.90 -3.16
N LYS A 63 15.06 -10.84 -3.79
CA LYS A 63 14.83 -11.12 -5.21
C LYS A 63 13.43 -11.73 -5.38
N ALA A 64 12.67 -11.27 -6.37
CA ALA A 64 11.35 -11.82 -6.70
C ALA A 64 10.99 -11.45 -8.15
N PHE A 65 10.49 -12.41 -8.95
CA PHE A 65 9.97 -12.18 -10.30
C PHE A 65 10.90 -11.41 -11.26
N GLY A 66 12.22 -11.58 -11.13
CA GLY A 66 13.21 -10.85 -11.94
C GLY A 66 13.47 -9.41 -11.50
N GLU A 67 12.85 -8.98 -10.40
CA GLU A 67 13.08 -7.71 -9.70
C GLU A 67 13.50 -7.93 -8.23
N TYR A 68 13.58 -6.83 -7.47
CA TYR A 68 13.90 -6.86 -6.04
C TYR A 68 12.85 -6.10 -5.23
N LYS A 69 12.31 -6.78 -4.21
CA LYS A 69 11.40 -6.22 -3.21
C LYS A 69 12.16 -5.63 -2.04
N LEU A 70 11.54 -4.63 -1.43
CA LEU A 70 12.12 -3.91 -0.31
C LEU A 70 11.85 -4.63 1.01
N PRO A 71 12.79 -4.59 1.96
CA PRO A 71 12.86 -5.57 3.05
C PRO A 71 11.88 -5.31 4.19
N ILE A 72 11.55 -4.05 4.47
CA ILE A 72 10.95 -3.67 5.76
C ILE A 72 9.57 -4.30 5.96
N TYR A 73 8.75 -4.37 4.90
CA TYR A 73 7.44 -4.99 5.01
C TYR A 73 7.52 -6.52 5.16
N ILE A 74 8.44 -7.19 4.44
CA ILE A 74 8.67 -8.63 4.54
C ILE A 74 9.10 -9.03 5.96
N TYR A 75 10.06 -8.31 6.55
CA TYR A 75 10.49 -8.57 7.92
C TYR A 75 9.37 -8.32 8.93
N THR A 76 8.53 -7.32 8.68
CA THR A 76 7.36 -7.08 9.53
C THR A 76 6.38 -8.25 9.43
N VAL A 77 6.07 -8.75 8.23
CA VAL A 77 5.23 -9.95 8.03
C VAL A 77 5.85 -11.17 8.73
N ALA A 78 7.16 -11.35 8.69
CA ALA A 78 7.86 -12.45 9.39
C ALA A 78 7.59 -12.43 10.90
N LEU A 79 7.54 -11.26 11.54
CA LEU A 79 7.18 -11.13 12.96
C LEU A 79 5.74 -11.61 13.24
N TRP A 80 4.80 -11.28 12.37
CA TRP A 80 3.40 -11.74 12.52
C TRP A 80 3.25 -13.23 12.22
N GLN A 81 4.01 -13.76 11.26
CA GLN A 81 4.01 -15.19 10.96
C GLN A 81 4.57 -16.06 12.09
N LYS A 82 5.48 -15.53 12.93
CA LYS A 82 5.90 -16.24 14.16
C LYS A 82 4.74 -16.50 15.12
N ILE A 83 3.70 -15.68 15.09
CA ILE A 83 2.54 -15.78 15.98
C ILE A 83 1.43 -16.62 15.35
N SER A 84 1.10 -16.37 14.07
CA SER A 84 -0.09 -16.94 13.42
C SER A 84 0.21 -17.88 12.24
N GLY A 85 1.48 -18.19 11.98
CA GLY A 85 1.91 -18.95 10.79
C GLY A 85 1.72 -18.19 9.47
N PRO A 86 2.11 -18.81 8.33
CA PRO A 86 1.99 -18.24 6.98
C PRO A 86 0.53 -18.23 6.52
N THR A 87 -0.23 -17.25 6.98
CA THR A 87 -1.67 -17.09 6.70
C THR A 87 -1.97 -15.75 6.04
N PRO A 88 -3.12 -15.60 5.35
CA PRO A 88 -3.56 -14.30 4.84
C PRO A 88 -3.64 -13.21 5.92
N PHE A 89 -3.99 -13.60 7.15
CA PHE A 89 -3.96 -12.69 8.30
C PHE A 89 -2.56 -12.11 8.53
N SER A 90 -1.54 -12.97 8.65
CA SER A 90 -0.16 -12.56 8.93
C SER A 90 0.43 -11.59 7.89
N VAL A 91 0.02 -11.75 6.63
CA VAL A 91 0.50 -10.92 5.50
C VAL A 91 -0.14 -9.52 5.52
N ARG A 92 -1.39 -9.42 5.96
CA ARG A 92 -2.18 -8.17 5.95
C ARG A 92 -2.17 -7.42 7.29
N ALA A 93 -1.98 -8.13 8.39
CA ALA A 93 -1.98 -7.57 9.74
C ALA A 93 -1.00 -6.39 9.92
N PRO A 94 0.23 -6.39 9.35
CA PRO A 94 1.10 -5.22 9.38
C PRO A 94 0.45 -3.97 8.80
N SER A 95 -0.08 -4.06 7.58
CA SER A 95 -0.74 -2.94 6.90
C SER A 95 -1.94 -2.40 7.70
N ALA A 96 -2.74 -3.29 8.28
CA ALA A 96 -3.87 -2.91 9.15
C ALA A 96 -3.44 -2.25 10.45
N PHE A 97 -2.40 -2.79 11.09
CA PHE A 97 -1.84 -2.25 12.32
C PHE A 97 -1.27 -0.84 12.10
N PHE A 98 -0.35 -0.69 11.13
CA PHE A 98 0.30 0.58 10.86
C PHE A 98 -0.62 1.61 10.20
N GLY A 99 -1.59 1.17 9.39
CA GLY A 99 -2.68 2.01 8.90
C GLY A 99 -3.56 2.53 10.06
N SER A 100 -3.85 1.72 11.07
CA SER A 100 -4.59 2.17 12.26
C SER A 100 -3.77 3.18 13.06
N LEU A 101 -2.48 2.93 13.29
CA LEU A 101 -1.60 3.85 14.00
C LEU A 101 -1.35 5.15 13.24
N THR A 102 -1.39 5.14 11.91
CA THR A 102 -1.28 6.37 11.10
C THR A 102 -2.35 7.38 11.49
N VAL A 103 -3.55 6.94 11.91
CA VAL A 103 -4.61 7.83 12.41
C VAL A 103 -4.17 8.61 13.66
N LEU A 104 -3.51 7.94 14.61
CA LEU A 104 -2.97 8.57 15.81
C LEU A 104 -1.87 9.58 15.45
N PHE A 105 -0.88 9.16 14.66
CA PHE A 105 0.24 10.03 14.35
C PHE A 105 -0.14 11.17 13.41
N PHE A 106 -1.20 11.02 12.61
CA PHE A 106 -1.77 12.11 11.85
C PHE A 106 -2.42 13.17 12.75
N TYR A 107 -3.16 12.76 13.78
CA TYR A 107 -3.65 13.67 14.83
C TYR A 107 -2.49 14.44 15.48
N LEU A 108 -1.45 13.71 15.89
CA LEU A 108 -0.28 14.29 16.56
C LEU A 108 0.50 15.24 15.63
N LEU A 109 0.71 14.87 14.37
CA LEU A 109 1.37 15.71 13.36
C LEU A 109 0.62 17.04 13.20
N ILE A 110 -0.69 17.00 12.97
CA ILE A 110 -1.49 18.22 12.80
C ILE A 110 -1.37 19.11 14.04
N LYS A 111 -1.39 18.54 15.25
CA LYS A 111 -1.22 19.28 16.50
C LYS A 111 0.15 19.96 16.58
N GLU A 112 1.23 19.25 16.26
CA GLU A 112 2.61 19.77 16.35
C GLU A 112 2.91 20.86 15.29
N THR A 113 2.16 20.92 14.19
CA THR A 113 2.25 22.03 13.20
C THR A 113 1.61 23.35 13.66
N GLY A 114 0.97 23.38 14.84
CA GLY A 114 0.28 24.54 15.38
C GLY A 114 -1.14 24.75 14.84
N ALA A 115 -1.72 23.76 14.14
CA ALA A 115 -3.12 23.80 13.76
C ALA A 115 -4.05 23.65 14.98
N LYS A 116 -5.29 24.12 14.85
CA LYS A 116 -6.29 24.01 15.93
C LYS A 116 -6.55 22.53 16.23
N GLN A 117 -6.58 22.16 17.52
CA GLN A 117 -6.85 20.76 17.93
C GLN A 117 -8.17 20.20 17.40
N LYS A 118 -9.19 21.04 17.19
CA LYS A 118 -10.46 20.63 16.55
C LYS A 118 -10.22 20.09 15.13
N ILE A 119 -9.31 20.71 14.36
CA ILE A 119 -8.93 20.24 13.02
C ILE A 119 -8.24 18.88 13.13
N ALA A 120 -7.29 18.72 14.06
CA ALA A 120 -6.59 17.46 14.27
C ALA A 120 -7.56 16.31 14.58
N LEU A 121 -8.52 16.52 15.49
CA LEU A 121 -9.48 15.50 15.89
C LEU A 121 -10.44 15.11 14.75
N ILE A 122 -10.94 16.09 13.99
CA ILE A 122 -11.79 15.83 12.82
C ILE A 122 -10.98 15.10 11.74
N ALA A 123 -9.74 15.51 11.50
CA ALA A 123 -8.87 14.90 10.51
C ALA A 123 -8.55 13.44 10.85
N SER A 124 -8.29 13.11 12.12
CA SER A 124 -8.11 11.71 12.53
C SER A 124 -9.38 10.89 12.33
N PHE A 125 -10.56 11.43 12.67
CA PHE A 125 -11.82 10.74 12.41
C PHE A 125 -12.01 10.47 10.92
N LEU A 126 -11.85 11.49 10.07
CA LEU A 126 -11.98 11.36 8.63
C LEU A 126 -10.94 10.39 8.01
N LEU A 127 -9.72 10.34 8.53
CA LEU A 127 -8.70 9.39 8.06
C LEU A 127 -9.01 7.95 8.51
N ALA A 128 -9.62 7.76 9.70
CA ALA A 128 -10.03 6.45 10.19
C ALA A 128 -11.05 5.78 9.25
N VAL A 129 -11.95 6.59 8.68
CA VAL A 129 -13.07 6.20 7.80
C VAL A 129 -12.83 6.50 6.31
N SER A 130 -11.63 6.95 5.93
CA SER A 130 -11.29 7.28 4.54
C SER A 130 -11.28 6.03 3.68
N SER A 131 -12.05 6.04 2.58
CA SER A 131 -12.11 4.94 1.61
C SER A 131 -10.73 4.61 1.03
N TRP A 132 -9.97 5.64 0.60
CA TRP A 132 -8.61 5.47 0.06
C TRP A 132 -7.69 4.81 1.08
N HIS A 133 -7.66 5.34 2.31
CA HIS A 133 -6.75 4.83 3.33
C HIS A 133 -7.17 3.43 3.82
N LEU A 134 -8.47 3.16 4.00
CA LEU A 134 -8.99 1.85 4.38
C LEU A 134 -8.68 0.79 3.32
N HIS A 135 -8.84 1.12 2.03
CA HIS A 135 -8.60 0.20 0.92
C HIS A 135 -7.19 -0.38 0.96
N PHE A 136 -6.17 0.48 1.06
CA PHE A 136 -4.78 0.05 1.09
C PHE A 136 -4.36 -0.52 2.46
N SER A 137 -4.91 -0.03 3.57
CA SER A 137 -4.55 -0.52 4.92
C SER A 137 -5.19 -1.85 5.31
N ARG A 138 -5.97 -2.48 4.41
CA ARG A 138 -6.55 -3.81 4.64
C ARG A 138 -5.90 -4.93 3.83
N ALA A 139 -5.12 -4.57 2.82
CA ALA A 139 -4.31 -5.48 2.04
C ALA A 139 -2.82 -5.26 2.36
N GLY A 140 -2.00 -6.26 2.06
CA GLY A 140 -0.58 -6.34 2.40
C GLY A 140 0.31 -5.44 1.55
N PHE A 141 -0.11 -4.20 1.32
CA PHE A 141 0.64 -3.21 0.56
C PHE A 141 1.70 -2.53 1.43
N GLU A 142 2.95 -2.52 0.96
CA GLU A 142 4.08 -1.98 1.69
C GLU A 142 4.00 -0.45 1.85
N ALA A 143 3.26 0.20 0.96
CA ALA A 143 3.09 1.66 0.94
C ALA A 143 2.40 2.21 2.21
N THR A 144 1.58 1.41 2.90
CA THR A 144 0.89 1.84 4.14
C THR A 144 1.85 1.93 5.31
N LEU A 145 2.78 0.98 5.43
CA LEU A 145 3.88 1.06 6.39
C LEU A 145 4.78 2.27 6.08
N GLY A 146 5.08 2.50 4.80
CA GLY A 146 5.79 3.71 4.37
C GLY A 146 5.07 5.00 4.80
N LEU A 147 3.74 5.04 4.68
CA LEU A 147 2.93 6.21 5.06
C LEU A 147 2.98 6.46 6.56
N PHE A 148 2.85 5.39 7.35
CA PHE A 148 2.98 5.44 8.80
C PHE A 148 4.34 6.03 9.22
N LEU A 149 5.44 5.52 8.63
CA LEU A 149 6.79 5.98 8.93
C LEU A 149 7.01 7.43 8.50
N LEU A 150 6.49 7.84 7.34
CA LEU A 150 6.50 9.24 6.90
C LEU A 150 5.78 10.15 7.89
N VAL A 151 4.54 9.82 8.27
CA VAL A 151 3.71 10.66 9.15
C VAL A 151 4.33 10.75 10.55
N THR A 152 4.80 9.63 11.08
CA THR A 152 5.45 9.56 12.40
C THR A 152 6.80 10.29 12.38
N GLY A 153 7.59 10.12 11.32
CA GLY A 153 8.84 10.84 11.11
C GLY A 153 8.64 12.35 11.05
N LEU A 154 7.62 12.82 10.32
CA LEU A 154 7.25 14.24 10.28
C LEU A 154 6.80 14.73 11.66
N TRP A 155 5.98 13.96 12.37
CA TRP A 155 5.54 14.31 13.72
C TRP A 155 6.73 14.48 14.67
N LEU A 156 7.66 13.52 14.69
CA LEU A 156 8.89 13.58 15.50
C LEU A 156 9.79 14.76 15.10
N PHE A 157 9.88 15.07 13.81
CA PHE A 157 10.61 16.23 13.34
C PHE A 157 10.01 17.53 13.90
N PHE A 158 8.70 17.75 13.77
CA PHE A 158 8.07 18.93 14.36
C PHE A 158 8.14 18.93 15.89
N LYS A 159 8.09 17.75 16.52
CA LYS A 159 8.28 17.60 17.96
C LYS A 159 9.68 18.04 18.40
N PHE A 160 10.71 17.69 17.65
CA PHE A 160 12.07 18.17 17.85
C PHE A 160 12.12 19.69 17.76
N ILE A 161 11.54 20.30 16.71
CA ILE A 161 11.54 21.76 16.58
C ILE A 161 10.90 22.44 17.79
N ASN A 162 9.81 21.87 18.31
CA ASN A 162 9.07 22.47 19.43
C ASN A 162 9.70 22.20 20.81
N SER A 163 10.53 21.16 20.97
CA SER A 163 11.09 20.74 22.27
C SER A 163 12.61 20.82 22.38
N SER A 164 13.33 20.97 21.26
CA SER A 164 14.80 20.92 21.17
C SER A 164 15.45 19.62 21.69
N PHE A 165 14.68 18.54 21.86
CA PHE A 165 15.18 17.24 22.30
C PHE A 165 15.68 16.40 21.12
N SER A 166 16.99 16.18 21.05
CA SER A 166 17.69 15.59 19.88
C SER A 166 17.28 14.15 19.57
N ALA A 167 16.82 13.38 20.56
CA ALA A 167 16.36 12.02 20.31
C ALA A 167 15.15 11.98 19.36
N PHE A 168 14.30 13.01 19.36
CA PHE A 168 13.20 13.11 18.40
C PHE A 168 13.69 13.34 16.97
N LEU A 169 14.75 14.14 16.79
CA LEU A 169 15.37 14.31 15.48
C LEU A 169 16.00 12.99 15.01
N PHE A 170 16.78 12.32 15.86
CA PHE A 170 17.40 11.04 15.53
C PHE A 170 16.35 9.99 15.15
N SER A 171 15.29 9.87 15.96
CA SER A 171 14.18 8.95 15.68
C SER A 171 13.47 9.32 14.38
N SER A 172 13.23 10.62 14.11
CA SER A 172 12.65 11.09 12.86
C SER A 172 13.48 10.66 11.64
N LEU A 173 14.80 10.84 11.69
CA LEU A 173 15.72 10.46 10.63
C LEU A 173 15.74 8.95 10.39
N ILE A 174 15.72 8.14 11.45
CA ILE A 174 15.61 6.67 11.33
C ILE A 174 14.30 6.31 10.61
N LEU A 175 13.16 6.88 11.00
CA LEU A 175 11.88 6.54 10.37
C LEU A 175 11.83 6.96 8.89
N PHE A 176 12.40 8.12 8.53
CA PHE A 176 12.52 8.50 7.12
C PHE A 176 13.45 7.55 6.35
N GLY A 177 14.58 7.14 6.95
CA GLY A 177 15.47 6.13 6.38
C GLY A 177 14.73 4.81 6.12
N LEU A 178 14.01 4.29 7.11
CA LEU A 178 13.22 3.06 6.99
C LEU A 178 12.13 3.17 5.93
N ALA A 179 11.47 4.32 5.79
CA ALA A 179 10.44 4.54 4.76
C ALA A 179 11.00 4.32 3.34
N LEU A 180 12.26 4.66 3.07
CA LEU A 180 12.93 4.42 1.77
C LEU A 180 13.10 2.93 1.44
N TYR A 181 13.00 2.04 2.44
CA TYR A 181 13.08 0.58 2.29
C TYR A 181 11.73 -0.11 2.48
N THR A 182 10.62 0.63 2.35
CA THR A 182 9.26 0.04 2.37
C THR A 182 8.69 -0.08 0.97
N TYR A 183 8.62 1.04 0.24
CA TYR A 183 8.02 1.10 -1.07
C TYR A 183 8.73 2.12 -1.96
N PHE A 184 8.90 1.78 -3.25
CA PHE A 184 9.80 2.50 -4.16
C PHE A 184 9.50 4.01 -4.30
N PRO A 185 8.24 4.48 -4.47
CA PRO A 185 7.90 5.90 -4.51
C PRO A 185 8.43 6.74 -3.34
N TYR A 186 8.55 6.20 -2.12
CA TYR A 186 9.11 6.94 -0.98
C TYR A 186 10.57 7.36 -1.24
N ARG A 187 11.33 6.58 -2.02
CA ARG A 187 12.69 6.94 -2.46
C ARG A 187 12.73 8.17 -3.33
N LEU A 188 11.68 8.39 -4.10
CA LEU A 188 11.61 9.49 -5.05
C LEU A 188 11.07 10.76 -4.41
N PHE A 189 10.04 10.69 -3.54
CA PHE A 189 9.43 11.92 -3.03
C PHE A 189 10.05 12.47 -1.73
N LEU A 190 10.59 11.62 -0.84
CA LEU A 190 11.23 12.08 0.41
C LEU A 190 12.40 13.07 0.16
N PRO A 191 13.28 12.86 -0.84
CA PRO A 191 14.33 13.81 -1.21
C PRO A 191 13.83 15.21 -1.58
N PHE A 192 12.58 15.36 -2.02
CA PHE A 192 11.99 16.66 -2.29
C PHE A 192 11.22 17.20 -1.08
N LEU A 193 10.48 16.33 -0.39
CA LEU A 193 9.65 16.73 0.74
C LEU A 193 10.46 17.18 1.96
N ILE A 194 11.50 16.44 2.35
CA ILE A 194 12.26 16.72 3.57
C ILE A 194 13.01 18.05 3.48
N PRO A 195 13.78 18.35 2.40
CA PRO A 195 14.41 19.66 2.26
C PRO A 195 13.41 20.81 2.25
N LEU A 196 12.23 20.62 1.64
CA LEU A 196 11.19 21.64 1.63
C LEU A 196 10.61 21.90 3.03
N VAL A 197 10.39 20.85 3.82
CA VAL A 197 9.93 20.97 5.22
C VAL A 197 11.01 21.64 6.09
N ILE A 198 12.29 21.29 5.89
CA ILE A 198 13.43 21.96 6.53
C ILE A 198 13.44 23.45 6.15
N TYR A 199 13.25 23.77 4.87
CA TYR A 199 13.20 25.16 4.40
C TYR A 199 12.06 25.96 5.05
N TYR A 200 10.88 25.35 5.25
CA TYR A 200 9.78 25.98 5.97
C TYR A 200 10.11 26.31 7.43
N GLN A 201 10.94 25.48 8.07
CA GLN A 201 11.33 25.61 9.47
C GLN A 201 12.72 26.23 9.67
N ARG A 202 13.36 26.75 8.61
CA ARG A 202 14.77 27.17 8.63
C ARG A 202 15.14 28.15 9.75
N GLN A 203 14.25 29.08 10.10
CA GLN A 203 14.53 30.07 11.16
C GLN A 203 14.52 29.41 12.55
N ARG A 204 13.49 28.62 12.85
CA ARG A 204 13.41 27.84 14.09
C ARG A 204 14.53 26.81 14.19
N LEU A 205 14.88 26.18 13.07
CA LEU A 205 16.02 25.27 13.01
C LEU A 205 17.33 25.98 13.35
N LYS A 206 17.58 27.19 12.80
CA LYS A 206 18.76 27.99 13.16
C LYS A 206 18.80 28.29 14.66
N GLU A 207 17.67 28.64 15.28
CA GLU A 207 17.57 28.92 16.72
C GLU A 207 17.83 27.68 17.59
N VAL A 208 17.30 26.52 17.19
CA VAL A 208 17.49 25.25 17.92
C VAL A 208 18.92 24.73 17.75
N LEU A 209 19.49 24.87 16.56
CA LEU A 209 20.82 24.35 16.21
C LEU A 209 21.95 25.28 16.66
N SER A 210 21.75 26.59 16.74
CA SER A 210 22.76 27.50 17.33
C SER A 210 23.08 27.16 18.79
N ARG A 211 22.18 26.46 19.47
CA ARG A 211 22.32 26.00 20.86
C ARG A 211 22.98 24.63 21.01
N LYS A 212 23.15 23.84 19.93
CA LYS A 212 23.70 22.47 20.01
C LYS A 212 24.76 22.20 18.92
N LYS A 213 25.94 21.72 19.36
CA LYS A 213 27.20 21.54 18.60
C LYS A 213 27.04 20.89 17.20
N LYS A 214 28.03 21.19 16.34
CA LYS A 214 28.26 20.74 14.94
C LYS A 214 27.95 19.25 14.63
N THR A 215 27.96 18.36 15.61
CA THR A 215 27.65 16.91 15.49
C THR A 215 26.24 16.63 14.97
N VAL A 216 25.25 17.48 15.30
CA VAL A 216 23.87 17.32 14.79
C VAL A 216 23.81 17.55 13.28
N TYR A 217 24.61 18.47 12.75
CA TYR A 217 24.68 18.75 11.32
C TYR A 217 25.29 17.59 10.53
N LEU A 218 26.38 17.00 11.03
CA LEU A 218 27.03 15.86 10.40
C LEU A 218 26.14 14.63 10.38
N LEU A 219 25.36 14.37 11.43
CA LEU A 219 24.40 13.26 11.49
C LEU A 219 23.21 13.44 10.52
N ILE A 220 22.67 14.66 10.40
CA ILE A 220 21.60 14.97 9.45
C ILE A 220 22.10 14.77 8.01
N ILE A 221 23.29 15.28 7.69
CA ILE A 221 23.89 15.19 6.35
C ILE A 221 24.24 13.73 6.02
N PHE A 222 24.87 13.01 6.95
CA PHE A 222 25.27 11.61 6.76
C PHE A 222 24.07 10.69 6.52
N MET A 223 22.96 10.86 7.23
CA MET A 223 21.76 10.02 7.05
C MET A 223 20.88 10.40 5.85
N ILE A 224 20.90 11.64 5.38
CA ILE A 224 20.23 11.99 4.11
C ILE A 224 20.95 11.34 2.93
N ILE A 225 22.29 11.27 3.01
CA ILE A 225 23.12 10.81 1.89
C ILE A 225 23.16 9.28 1.80
N ILE A 226 23.28 8.55 2.91
CA ILE A 226 23.54 7.09 2.87
C ILE A 226 22.45 6.25 2.20
N PRO A 227 21.15 6.42 2.50
CA PRO A 227 20.10 5.68 1.82
C PRO A 227 20.02 6.05 0.34
N PHE A 228 20.31 7.32 0.00
CA PHE A 228 20.34 7.82 -1.37
C PHE A 228 21.47 7.17 -2.18
N LEU A 229 22.67 7.05 -1.60
CA LEU A 229 23.79 6.34 -2.22
C LEU A 229 23.48 4.84 -2.40
N SER A 230 22.96 4.17 -1.38
CA SER A 230 22.69 2.72 -1.48
C SER A 230 21.65 2.33 -2.55
N GLY A 231 20.71 3.24 -2.87
CA GLY A 231 19.69 3.04 -3.89
C GLY A 231 20.15 3.40 -5.31
N LEU A 232 21.08 4.36 -5.44
CA LEU A 232 21.69 4.75 -6.72
C LEU A 232 22.72 3.73 -7.23
N PHE A 233 23.43 3.04 -6.33
CA PHE A 233 24.47 2.07 -6.71
C PHE A 233 23.95 0.63 -6.93
N PHE A 234 22.68 0.34 -6.67
CA PHE A 234 22.11 -0.98 -6.96
C PHE A 234 21.42 -0.98 -8.32
N GLN A 235 21.96 -1.77 -9.26
CA GLN A 235 21.46 -1.93 -10.62
C GLN A 235 19.95 -2.26 -10.69
N SER A 236 19.41 -2.93 -9.66
CA SER A 236 18.00 -3.30 -9.57
C SER A 236 17.04 -2.12 -9.39
N GLY A 237 17.42 -1.11 -8.60
CA GLY A 237 16.60 0.09 -8.40
C GLY A 237 16.53 0.95 -9.66
N LEU A 238 17.66 1.07 -10.36
CA LEU A 238 17.76 1.76 -11.65
C LEU A 238 16.97 1.05 -12.75
N LYS A 239 17.04 -0.29 -12.82
CA LYS A 239 16.24 -1.08 -13.76
C LYS A 239 14.75 -0.85 -13.55
N ARG A 240 14.27 -0.97 -12.31
CA ARG A 240 12.84 -0.75 -12.01
C ARG A 240 12.41 0.69 -12.33
N ALA A 241 13.24 1.68 -12.01
CA ALA A 241 12.98 3.07 -12.35
C ALA A 241 12.84 3.28 -13.87
N ARG A 242 13.71 2.64 -14.67
CA ARG A 242 13.65 2.67 -16.13
C ARG A 242 12.41 1.96 -16.67
N ASP A 243 12.08 0.78 -16.15
CA ASP A 243 10.95 -0.03 -16.65
C ASP A 243 9.60 0.68 -16.50
N VAL A 244 9.42 1.49 -15.45
CA VAL A 244 8.18 2.24 -15.22
C VAL A 244 8.28 3.72 -15.60
N SER A 245 9.42 4.16 -16.13
CA SER A 245 9.64 5.56 -16.49
C SER A 245 8.73 5.96 -17.65
N LEU A 246 7.96 7.03 -17.47
CA LEU A 246 7.18 7.66 -18.53
C LEU A 246 8.03 7.97 -19.76
N PHE A 247 9.25 8.45 -19.53
CA PHE A 247 10.15 8.94 -20.58
C PHE A 247 10.56 7.86 -21.59
N ASN A 248 10.43 6.58 -21.23
CA ASN A 248 10.72 5.45 -22.13
C ASN A 248 9.51 5.01 -22.96
N SER A 249 8.33 5.60 -22.72
CA SER A 249 7.07 5.24 -23.40
C SER A 249 6.48 6.40 -24.20
N VAL A 250 7.19 7.53 -24.27
CA VAL A 250 6.81 8.66 -25.13
C VAL A 250 7.16 8.27 -26.57
N PRO A 251 6.24 8.43 -27.54
CA PRO A 251 6.54 8.19 -28.95
C PRO A 251 7.73 9.04 -29.42
N THR A 252 8.64 8.45 -30.18
CA THR A 252 9.84 9.12 -30.72
C THR A 252 9.69 9.51 -32.19
N ASP A 253 8.54 9.22 -32.81
CA ASP A 253 8.31 9.42 -34.26
C ASP A 253 7.92 10.88 -34.59
N TYR A 254 8.61 11.86 -33.99
CA TYR A 254 8.40 13.28 -34.25
C TYR A 254 9.49 13.81 -35.19
N ASP A 255 9.09 14.58 -36.21
CA ASP A 255 10.02 15.09 -37.25
C ASP A 255 11.05 16.12 -36.73
N ASP A 256 10.84 16.66 -35.52
CA ASP A 256 11.69 17.68 -34.92
C ASP A 256 12.22 17.26 -33.54
N TYR A 257 13.53 17.41 -33.36
CA TYR A 257 14.27 17.00 -32.16
C TYR A 257 13.78 17.71 -30.89
N PHE A 258 13.40 18.98 -30.98
CA PHE A 258 12.90 19.74 -29.83
C PHE A 258 11.54 19.18 -29.37
N THR A 259 10.70 18.79 -30.32
CA THR A 259 9.40 18.16 -30.04
C THR A 259 9.57 16.79 -29.39
N GLU A 260 10.43 15.94 -29.97
CA GLU A 260 10.72 14.59 -29.47
C GLU A 260 11.31 14.61 -28.06
N THR A 261 12.33 15.46 -27.84
CA THR A 261 13.15 15.43 -26.62
C THR A 261 12.51 16.19 -25.45
N LEU A 262 11.74 17.26 -25.71
CA LEU A 262 11.22 18.15 -24.66
C LEU A 262 9.70 18.26 -24.65
N LEU A 263 9.07 18.67 -25.76
CA LEU A 263 7.64 18.98 -25.75
C LEU A 263 6.78 17.73 -25.51
N ALA A 264 7.05 16.62 -26.19
CA ALA A 264 6.29 15.39 -26.01
C ALA A 264 6.43 14.85 -24.56
N PRO A 265 7.63 14.65 -23.99
CA PRO A 265 7.75 14.24 -22.60
C PRO A 265 7.08 15.19 -21.60
N LEU A 266 7.19 16.50 -21.79
CA LEU A 266 6.58 17.49 -20.92
C LEU A 266 5.04 17.43 -21.01
N THR A 267 4.47 17.33 -22.21
CA THR A 267 3.01 17.24 -22.39
C THR A 267 2.44 15.97 -21.78
N PHE A 268 3.11 14.82 -21.98
CA PHE A 268 2.74 13.56 -21.33
C PHE A 268 2.85 13.65 -19.81
N TYR A 269 3.91 14.25 -19.28
CA TYR A 269 4.08 14.45 -17.84
C TYR A 269 2.98 15.36 -17.27
N LEU A 270 2.67 16.48 -17.92
CA LEU A 270 1.62 17.41 -17.49
C LEU A 270 0.22 16.75 -17.55
N LYS A 271 -0.04 15.93 -18.57
CA LYS A 271 -1.26 15.10 -18.66
C LYS A 271 -1.34 14.11 -17.49
N ASN A 272 -0.25 13.40 -17.19
CA ASN A 272 -0.19 12.50 -16.05
C ASN A 272 -0.31 13.22 -14.72
N PHE A 273 0.32 14.38 -14.57
CA PHE A 273 0.27 15.19 -13.36
C PHE A 273 -1.13 15.71 -13.10
N SER A 274 -1.79 16.26 -14.12
CA SER A 274 -3.16 16.75 -14.02
C SER A 274 -4.17 15.64 -13.73
N SER A 275 -3.94 14.40 -14.20
CA SER A 275 -4.85 13.29 -13.92
C SER A 275 -4.93 12.90 -12.44
N TYR A 276 -3.86 13.12 -11.64
CA TYR A 276 -3.89 12.95 -10.17
C TYR A 276 -4.80 13.96 -9.46
N PHE A 277 -5.13 15.08 -10.08
CA PHE A 277 -6.03 16.11 -9.55
C PHE A 277 -7.40 16.10 -10.21
N SER A 278 -7.65 15.19 -11.16
CA SER A 278 -8.96 15.02 -11.77
C SER A 278 -10.00 14.60 -10.73
N LEU A 279 -11.23 15.09 -10.88
CA LEU A 279 -12.33 14.68 -10.00
C LEU A 279 -12.68 13.21 -10.20
N ASP A 280 -12.49 12.69 -11.40
CA ASP A 280 -12.69 11.28 -11.71
C ASP A 280 -11.75 10.40 -10.89
N PHE A 281 -10.46 10.70 -10.87
CA PHE A 281 -9.52 9.96 -10.05
C PHE A 281 -9.80 10.13 -8.55
N LEU A 282 -10.02 11.37 -8.09
CA LEU A 282 -10.12 11.64 -6.66
C LEU A 282 -11.46 11.24 -6.03
N PHE A 283 -12.58 11.30 -6.77
CA PHE A 283 -13.94 11.22 -6.20
C PHE A 283 -14.96 10.37 -6.97
N PHE A 284 -14.83 10.15 -8.28
CA PHE A 284 -15.87 9.44 -9.05
C PHE A 284 -15.52 8.01 -9.50
N ILE A 285 -14.33 7.78 -10.08
CA ILE A 285 -13.92 6.52 -10.72
C ILE A 285 -12.76 5.84 -9.97
N GLY A 286 -11.73 6.61 -9.62
CA GLY A 286 -10.53 6.10 -8.95
C GLY A 286 -9.48 5.51 -9.88
N ASP A 287 -8.71 4.54 -9.37
CA ASP A 287 -7.66 3.82 -10.11
C ASP A 287 -8.29 2.69 -10.96
N GLY A 288 -7.75 2.44 -12.16
CA GLY A 288 -8.27 1.40 -13.05
C GLY A 288 -7.97 -0.04 -12.57
N ASN A 289 -6.97 -0.22 -11.72
CA ASN A 289 -6.63 -1.51 -11.14
C ASN A 289 -7.59 -1.85 -9.99
N GLY A 290 -8.28 -3.00 -10.09
CA GLY A 290 -9.25 -3.46 -9.11
C GLY A 290 -8.63 -3.76 -7.74
N ARG A 291 -7.31 -3.94 -7.65
CA ARG A 291 -6.60 -4.00 -6.36
C ARG A 291 -6.43 -2.64 -5.69
N HIS A 292 -6.54 -1.54 -6.44
CA HIS A 292 -6.24 -0.17 -6.00
C HIS A 292 -7.48 0.73 -5.89
N SER A 293 -8.64 0.27 -6.34
CA SER A 293 -9.89 1.00 -6.32
C SER A 293 -11.08 0.04 -6.24
N LEU A 294 -12.22 0.54 -5.80
CA LEU A 294 -13.50 -0.16 -5.89
C LEU A 294 -14.06 -0.21 -7.32
N ARG A 295 -13.51 0.58 -8.28
CA ARG A 295 -13.99 0.80 -9.66
C ARG A 295 -15.41 1.39 -9.81
N GLU A 296 -16.21 1.33 -8.75
CA GLU A 296 -17.59 1.84 -8.68
C GLU A 296 -17.71 3.13 -7.84
N ALA A 297 -16.59 3.58 -7.27
CA ALA A 297 -16.50 4.81 -6.51
C ALA A 297 -15.06 5.35 -6.62
N GLY A 298 -14.90 6.68 -6.56
CA GLY A 298 -13.56 7.28 -6.58
C GLY A 298 -12.75 6.97 -5.33
N GLN A 299 -11.49 7.40 -5.34
CA GLN A 299 -10.58 7.09 -4.24
C GLN A 299 -11.07 7.63 -2.90
N ASN A 300 -11.70 8.80 -2.91
CA ASN A 300 -12.30 9.42 -1.73
C ASN A 300 -13.82 9.45 -1.87
N SER A 301 -14.52 9.40 -0.73
CA SER A 301 -15.95 9.67 -0.70
C SER A 301 -16.25 11.05 -1.29
N VAL A 302 -17.23 11.12 -2.20
CA VAL A 302 -17.73 12.35 -2.82
C VAL A 302 -18.14 13.40 -1.78
N PHE A 303 -18.56 12.97 -0.58
CA PHE A 303 -18.83 13.86 0.55
C PHE A 303 -17.68 14.82 0.87
N LEU A 304 -16.43 14.38 0.68
CA LEU A 304 -15.25 15.17 0.98
C LEU A 304 -14.98 16.26 -0.06
N LEU A 305 -15.51 16.16 -1.29
CA LEU A 305 -15.22 17.09 -2.39
C LEU A 305 -15.48 18.56 -2.02
N PRO A 306 -16.70 18.99 -1.64
CA PRO A 306 -16.96 20.39 -1.31
C PRO A 306 -16.13 20.85 -0.10
N LEU A 307 -15.89 19.96 0.87
CA LEU A 307 -15.13 20.27 2.08
C LEU A 307 -13.64 20.47 1.78
N ALA A 308 -13.06 19.60 0.96
CA ALA A 308 -11.67 19.64 0.53
C ALA A 308 -11.40 20.91 -0.28
N VAL A 309 -12.26 21.24 -1.26
CA VAL A 309 -12.13 22.46 -2.09
C VAL A 309 -12.19 23.72 -1.23
N LEU A 310 -13.20 23.86 -0.37
CA LEU A 310 -13.31 25.01 0.55
C LEU A 310 -12.10 25.12 1.49
N GLY A 311 -11.56 23.97 1.92
CA GLY A 311 -10.42 23.91 2.84
C GLY A 311 -9.13 24.31 2.15
N LEU A 312 -8.95 23.87 0.91
CA LEU A 312 -7.84 24.22 0.04
C LEU A 312 -7.82 25.71 -0.25
N VAL A 313 -8.93 26.30 -0.71
CA VAL A 313 -9.06 27.74 -0.99
C VAL A 313 -8.71 28.58 0.24
N ARG A 314 -9.20 28.19 1.43
CA ARG A 314 -8.85 28.87 2.70
C ARG A 314 -7.38 28.73 3.08
N SER A 315 -6.74 27.64 2.69
CA SER A 315 -5.32 27.36 2.96
C SER A 315 -4.40 28.18 2.07
N LEU A 316 -4.77 28.36 0.80
CA LEU A 316 -4.03 29.19 -0.16
C LEU A 316 -4.01 30.68 0.25
N LYS A 317 -5.05 31.16 0.96
CA LYS A 317 -5.12 32.54 1.47
C LYS A 317 -4.28 32.78 2.73
N LYS A 318 -4.30 31.85 3.70
CA LYS A 318 -3.64 32.04 5.01
C LYS A 318 -2.19 31.55 5.06
N ARG A 319 -1.84 30.54 4.23
CA ARG A 319 -0.49 29.98 4.09
C ARG A 319 0.21 29.68 5.42
N LYS A 320 -0.51 29.14 6.41
CA LYS A 320 0.09 28.70 7.68
C LYS A 320 1.11 27.58 7.44
N LEU A 321 1.98 27.32 8.41
CA LEU A 321 2.93 26.20 8.35
C LEU A 321 2.24 24.87 8.05
N SER A 322 1.14 24.56 8.75
CA SER A 322 0.33 23.37 8.49
C SER A 322 -0.22 23.35 7.06
N ASP A 323 -0.69 24.49 6.56
CA ASP A 323 -1.21 24.62 5.19
C ASP A 323 -0.13 24.37 4.15
N LYS A 324 1.08 24.91 4.35
CA LYS A 324 2.23 24.67 3.47
C LYS A 324 2.62 23.20 3.45
N LEU A 325 2.74 22.55 4.61
CA LEU A 325 3.06 21.13 4.72
C LEU A 325 2.06 20.26 3.94
N PHE A 326 0.76 20.46 4.15
CA PHE A 326 -0.25 19.65 3.49
C PHE A 326 -0.36 19.97 1.99
N LEU A 327 -0.13 21.21 1.56
CA LEU A 327 0.03 21.51 0.13
C LEU A 327 1.22 20.76 -0.49
N SER A 328 2.37 20.70 0.19
CA SER A 328 3.52 19.93 -0.27
C SER A 328 3.22 18.43 -0.36
N LEU A 329 2.54 17.87 0.64
CA LEU A 329 2.08 16.48 0.64
C LEU A 329 1.00 16.19 -0.43
N PHE A 330 0.38 17.22 -1.01
CA PHE A 330 -0.57 17.06 -2.10
C PHE A 330 0.14 17.09 -3.46
N ILE A 331 1.09 18.01 -3.64
CA ILE A 331 1.77 18.26 -4.91
C ILE A 331 2.91 17.27 -5.15
N ILE A 332 3.79 17.05 -4.17
CA ILE A 332 5.03 16.30 -4.38
C ILE A 332 4.76 14.83 -4.72
N PRO A 333 3.89 14.09 -3.99
CA PRO A 333 3.58 12.71 -4.36
C PRO A 333 2.93 12.59 -5.74
N ALA A 334 2.09 13.55 -6.13
CA ALA A 334 1.50 13.60 -7.47
C ALA A 334 2.56 13.84 -8.56
N ALA A 335 3.43 14.84 -8.36
CA ALA A 335 4.51 15.17 -9.29
C ALA A 335 5.44 13.99 -9.53
N VAL A 336 5.88 13.33 -8.45
CA VAL A 336 6.75 12.17 -8.52
C VAL A 336 6.05 10.96 -9.13
N SER A 337 4.76 10.75 -8.85
CA SER A 337 4.03 9.61 -9.41
C SER A 337 3.67 9.81 -10.89
N ALA A 338 3.61 11.06 -11.37
CA ALA A 338 3.31 11.41 -12.76
C ALA A 338 4.43 11.07 -13.75
N SER A 339 5.67 10.94 -13.27
CA SER A 339 6.78 10.45 -14.07
C SER A 339 6.82 8.92 -14.21
N LEU A 340 5.88 8.19 -13.59
CA LEU A 340 5.82 6.73 -13.59
C LEU A 340 4.52 6.21 -14.22
N LEU A 341 4.61 5.12 -14.98
CA LEU A 341 3.47 4.47 -15.63
C LEU A 341 3.05 3.17 -14.90
N PRO A 342 1.76 2.79 -14.94
CA PRO A 342 0.63 3.58 -15.42
C PRO A 342 0.32 4.78 -14.50
N SER A 343 -0.39 5.79 -15.02
CA SER A 343 -0.79 7.01 -14.30
C SER A 343 -2.24 7.40 -14.65
N PRO A 344 -3.07 7.86 -13.69
CA PRO A 344 -2.79 8.01 -12.27
C PRO A 344 -2.77 6.66 -11.53
N HIS A 345 -2.05 6.58 -10.41
CA HIS A 345 -1.87 5.34 -9.65
C HIS A 345 -2.03 5.56 -8.13
N ALA A 346 -3.08 5.01 -7.53
CA ALA A 346 -3.50 5.34 -6.17
C ALA A 346 -2.62 4.81 -5.05
N LEU A 347 -1.94 3.68 -5.26
CA LEU A 347 -0.95 3.17 -4.29
C LEU A 347 0.28 4.09 -4.21
N ARG A 348 0.77 4.60 -5.35
CA ARG A 348 1.96 5.47 -5.43
C ARG A 348 1.68 6.85 -4.86
N SER A 349 0.47 7.36 -5.11
CA SER A 349 0.00 8.65 -4.61
C SER A 349 -0.72 8.58 -3.26
N LEU A 350 -0.68 7.44 -2.55
CA LEU A 350 -1.33 7.25 -1.25
C LEU A 350 -1.13 8.41 -0.25
N PRO A 351 0.06 9.06 -0.14
CA PRO A 351 0.23 10.21 0.75
C PRO A 351 -0.72 11.39 0.47
N MET A 352 -1.30 11.51 -0.74
CA MET A 352 -2.31 12.52 -1.10
C MET A 352 -3.63 12.38 -0.32
N VAL A 353 -3.87 11.24 0.35
CA VAL A 353 -5.04 11.12 1.25
C VAL A 353 -4.95 12.11 2.41
N LEU A 354 -3.75 12.35 2.95
CA LEU A 354 -3.54 13.23 4.11
C LEU A 354 -4.01 14.67 3.87
N PRO A 355 -3.60 15.37 2.78
CA PRO A 355 -4.06 16.73 2.52
C PRO A 355 -5.55 16.83 2.21
N ILE A 356 -6.13 15.88 1.47
CA ILE A 356 -7.58 15.87 1.20
C ILE A 356 -8.36 15.84 2.52
N ILE A 357 -7.93 14.97 3.45
CA ILE A 357 -8.52 14.87 4.78
C ILE A 357 -8.26 16.12 5.62
N TYR A 358 -7.04 16.66 5.62
CA TYR A 358 -6.72 17.88 6.36
C TYR A 358 -7.55 19.08 5.90
N PHE A 359 -7.68 19.31 4.59
CA PHE A 359 -8.46 20.41 4.05
C PHE A 359 -9.96 20.24 4.36
N SER A 360 -10.48 19.02 4.23
CA SER A 360 -11.86 18.70 4.62
C SER A 360 -12.11 18.97 6.11
N ALA A 361 -11.20 18.53 6.98
CA ALA A 361 -11.27 18.77 8.42
C ALA A 361 -11.20 20.25 8.77
N LYS A 362 -10.37 21.02 8.06
CA LYS A 362 -10.28 22.48 8.23
C LYS A 362 -11.60 23.16 7.91
N SER A 363 -12.29 22.76 6.84
CA SER A 363 -13.63 23.25 6.49
C SER A 363 -14.68 22.87 7.53
N LEU A 364 -14.75 21.60 7.93
CA LEU A 364 -15.68 21.14 8.97
C LEU A 364 -15.45 21.84 10.31
N SER A 365 -14.19 22.18 10.63
CA SER A 365 -13.86 22.81 11.92
C SER A 365 -14.52 24.18 12.13
N VAL A 366 -14.88 24.88 11.05
CA VAL A 366 -15.51 26.21 11.10
C VAL A 366 -17.03 26.17 10.91
N ILE A 367 -17.61 25.02 10.59
CA ILE A 367 -19.08 24.88 10.51
C ILE A 367 -19.66 25.07 11.91
N ASN A 368 -20.59 26.02 12.02
CA ASN A 368 -21.25 26.35 13.27
C ASN A 368 -22.33 25.29 13.56
N SER A 369 -22.13 24.50 14.62
CA SER A 369 -23.09 23.48 15.05
C SER A 369 -24.44 24.05 15.49
N LYS A 370 -24.54 25.38 15.72
CA LYS A 370 -25.82 26.06 15.96
C LYS A 370 -26.74 26.07 14.72
N LYS A 371 -26.20 25.92 13.50
CA LYS A 371 -27.00 25.67 12.29
C LYS A 371 -27.35 24.17 12.22
N ARG A 372 -28.18 23.71 13.16
CA ARG A 372 -28.47 22.28 13.41
C ARG A 372 -28.89 21.54 12.13
N ALA A 373 -29.74 22.15 11.29
CA ALA A 373 -30.17 21.56 10.03
C ALA A 373 -29.00 21.24 9.07
N ILE A 374 -28.12 22.22 8.81
CA ILE A 374 -26.95 22.02 7.93
C ILE A 374 -26.02 20.94 8.49
N PHE A 375 -25.78 20.96 9.80
CA PHE A 375 -24.96 19.94 10.45
C PHE A 375 -25.56 18.54 10.30
N LEU A 376 -26.86 18.39 10.52
CA LEU A 376 -27.57 17.11 10.36
C LEU A 376 -27.55 16.61 8.92
N ILE A 377 -27.72 17.49 7.93
CA ILE A 377 -27.63 17.13 6.51
C ILE A 377 -26.22 16.60 6.19
N ILE A 378 -25.17 17.31 6.62
CA ILE A 378 -23.78 16.90 6.41
C ILE A 378 -23.51 15.53 7.07
N CYS A 379 -23.95 15.34 8.32
CA CYS A 379 -23.79 14.06 9.02
C CYS A 379 -24.55 12.93 8.32
N SER A 380 -25.79 13.17 7.89
CA SER A 380 -26.61 12.15 7.23
C SER A 380 -26.02 11.74 5.88
N PHE A 381 -25.54 12.72 5.09
CA PHE A 381 -24.90 12.44 3.81
C PHE A 381 -23.56 11.70 3.98
N PHE A 382 -22.77 12.07 5.00
CA PHE A 382 -21.57 11.30 5.38
C PHE A 382 -21.92 9.85 5.76
N ILE A 383 -22.89 9.64 6.63
CA ILE A 383 -23.31 8.29 7.08
C ILE A 383 -23.76 7.46 5.89
N TYR A 384 -24.61 8.03 5.03
CA TYR A 384 -25.10 7.36 3.82
C TYR A 384 -23.94 6.91 2.91
N THR A 385 -23.05 7.83 2.53
CA THR A 385 -21.92 7.51 1.63
C THR A 385 -20.94 6.52 2.27
N PHE A 386 -20.74 6.58 3.59
CA PHE A 386 -19.88 5.65 4.30
C PHE A 386 -20.48 4.24 4.38
N ILE A 387 -21.78 4.12 4.67
CA ILE A 387 -22.49 2.83 4.65
C ILE A 387 -22.45 2.23 3.24
N GLN A 388 -22.67 3.04 2.20
CA GLN A 388 -22.56 2.61 0.81
C GLN A 388 -21.16 2.07 0.50
N TYR A 389 -20.10 2.79 0.88
CA TYR A 389 -18.71 2.32 0.73
C TYR A 389 -18.50 0.97 1.41
N LEU A 390 -18.91 0.81 2.67
CA LEU A 390 -18.76 -0.45 3.39
C LEU A 390 -19.54 -1.58 2.70
N HIS A 391 -20.76 -1.33 2.23
CA HIS A 391 -21.55 -2.31 1.50
C HIS A 391 -20.85 -2.76 0.21
N ILE A 392 -20.37 -1.81 -0.61
CA ILE A 392 -19.61 -2.12 -1.83
C ILE A 392 -18.34 -2.91 -1.48
N TYR A 393 -17.56 -2.44 -0.51
CA TYR A 393 -16.27 -3.05 -0.16
C TYR A 393 -16.41 -4.46 0.44
N TYR A 394 -17.41 -4.71 1.30
CA TYR A 394 -17.55 -6.01 1.97
C TYR A 394 -18.41 -7.03 1.23
N VAL A 395 -19.30 -6.59 0.34
CA VAL A 395 -20.25 -7.48 -0.35
C VAL A 395 -19.87 -7.65 -1.82
N HIS A 396 -19.70 -6.56 -2.56
CA HIS A 396 -19.56 -6.59 -4.03
C HIS A 396 -18.10 -6.72 -4.46
N TYR A 397 -17.22 -5.90 -3.88
CA TYR A 397 -15.81 -5.81 -4.22
C TYR A 397 -15.12 -7.18 -4.14
N ARG A 398 -15.34 -7.91 -3.04
CA ARG A 398 -14.77 -9.24 -2.80
C ARG A 398 -15.03 -10.20 -3.97
N LYS A 399 -16.25 -10.20 -4.52
CA LYS A 399 -16.66 -11.08 -5.63
C LYS A 399 -16.17 -10.55 -6.97
N LYS A 400 -16.42 -9.28 -7.26
CA LYS A 400 -16.14 -8.65 -8.57
C LYS A 400 -14.64 -8.58 -8.89
N THR A 401 -13.81 -8.39 -7.87
CA THR A 401 -12.34 -8.33 -8.05
C THR A 401 -11.64 -9.64 -7.74
N SER A 402 -12.37 -10.74 -7.51
CA SER A 402 -11.77 -12.04 -7.20
C SER A 402 -10.67 -12.46 -8.19
N PRO A 403 -10.78 -12.22 -9.51
CA PRO A 403 -9.68 -12.50 -10.45
C PRO A 403 -8.42 -11.65 -10.18
N ASP A 404 -8.59 -10.37 -9.82
CA ASP A 404 -7.48 -9.46 -9.50
C ASP A 404 -6.70 -9.90 -8.24
N TRP A 405 -7.34 -10.72 -7.38
CA TRP A 405 -6.78 -11.27 -6.13
C TRP A 405 -6.40 -12.76 -6.23
N SER A 406 -6.16 -13.28 -7.43
CA SER A 406 -5.78 -14.68 -7.67
C SER A 406 -6.80 -15.69 -7.11
N GLY A 407 -8.09 -15.34 -7.16
CA GLY A 407 -9.16 -16.20 -6.66
C GLY A 407 -9.16 -17.57 -7.33
N GLY A 408 -9.35 -18.62 -6.53
CA GLY A 408 -9.25 -20.02 -6.96
C GLY A 408 -7.89 -20.65 -6.65
N TYR A 409 -6.82 -19.86 -6.50
CA TYR A 409 -5.48 -20.42 -6.37
C TYR A 409 -5.25 -21.07 -5.01
N ARG A 410 -5.72 -20.42 -3.94
CA ARG A 410 -5.66 -20.96 -2.58
C ARG A 410 -6.46 -22.27 -2.49
N GLN A 411 -7.66 -22.28 -3.06
CA GLN A 411 -8.56 -23.42 -3.07
C GLN A 411 -7.94 -24.60 -3.82
N THR A 412 -7.25 -24.34 -4.93
CA THR A 412 -6.45 -25.36 -5.63
C THR A 412 -5.38 -25.97 -4.73
N VAL A 413 -4.62 -25.16 -4.01
CA VAL A 413 -3.55 -25.67 -3.12
C VAL A 413 -4.14 -26.45 -1.94
N GLU A 414 -5.23 -25.97 -1.35
CA GLU A 414 -5.95 -26.65 -0.26
C GLU A 414 -6.48 -28.03 -0.73
N PHE A 415 -7.11 -28.08 -1.91
CA PHE A 415 -7.57 -29.34 -2.50
C PHE A 415 -6.41 -30.33 -2.73
N VAL A 416 -5.28 -29.85 -3.25
CA VAL A 416 -4.10 -30.71 -3.41
C VAL A 416 -3.58 -31.19 -2.06
N ALA A 417 -3.47 -30.32 -1.06
CA ALA A 417 -2.95 -30.70 0.26
C ALA A 417 -3.76 -31.83 0.92
N GLU A 418 -5.08 -31.85 0.71
CA GLU A 418 -5.99 -32.89 1.20
C GLU A 418 -5.86 -34.22 0.43
N ASN A 419 -5.52 -34.16 -0.86
CA ASN A 419 -5.53 -35.32 -1.75
C ASN A 419 -4.14 -35.82 -2.17
N ILE A 420 -3.05 -35.10 -1.84
CA ILE A 420 -1.69 -35.37 -2.34
C ILE A 420 -1.20 -36.79 -2.07
N LYS A 421 -1.65 -37.42 -0.97
CA LYS A 421 -1.26 -38.79 -0.59
C LYS A 421 -1.93 -39.88 -1.42
N ARG A 422 -3.02 -39.56 -2.14
CA ARG A 422 -3.76 -40.52 -2.99
C ARG A 422 -3.11 -40.72 -4.36
N TYR A 423 -2.25 -39.79 -4.76
CA TYR A 423 -1.70 -39.73 -6.10
C TYR A 423 -0.18 -39.87 -6.08
N LYS A 424 0.35 -40.67 -7.00
CA LYS A 424 1.81 -40.76 -7.18
C LYS A 424 2.38 -39.47 -7.76
N LYS A 425 1.62 -38.78 -8.62
CA LYS A 425 1.99 -37.51 -9.25
C LYS A 425 0.83 -36.52 -9.21
N VAL A 426 1.16 -35.24 -9.03
CA VAL A 426 0.20 -34.13 -9.13
C VAL A 426 0.71 -33.17 -10.19
N TYR A 427 -0.03 -33.07 -11.30
CA TYR A 427 0.26 -32.19 -12.40
C TYR A 427 -0.57 -30.91 -12.29
N VAL A 428 0.10 -29.77 -12.30
CA VAL A 428 -0.53 -28.45 -12.20
C VAL A 428 -0.23 -27.66 -13.47
N THR A 429 -1.26 -27.09 -14.09
CA THR A 429 -1.05 -26.25 -15.29
C THR A 429 -0.18 -25.02 -14.99
N LYS A 430 0.73 -24.69 -15.90
CA LYS A 430 1.49 -23.44 -15.91
C LYS A 430 0.62 -22.22 -16.22
N GLU A 431 -0.62 -22.41 -16.70
CA GLU A 431 -1.61 -21.34 -16.85
C GLU A 431 -2.07 -20.76 -15.50
N MET A 432 -1.78 -21.45 -14.38
CA MET A 432 -1.85 -20.88 -13.03
C MET A 432 -0.77 -19.79 -12.81
N GLY A 433 0.04 -19.44 -13.81
CA GLY A 433 1.09 -18.44 -13.72
C GLY A 433 2.11 -18.80 -12.65
N PHE A 434 2.31 -17.94 -11.67
CA PHE A 434 3.21 -18.13 -10.53
C PHE A 434 2.73 -19.20 -9.52
N GLY A 435 2.08 -20.27 -9.99
CA GLY A 435 1.49 -21.32 -9.18
C GLY A 435 2.47 -21.92 -8.17
N GLU A 436 3.73 -22.11 -8.54
CA GLU A 436 4.77 -22.58 -7.61
C GLU A 436 4.86 -21.71 -6.34
N THR A 437 4.84 -20.39 -6.47
CA THR A 437 4.86 -19.45 -5.34
C THR A 437 3.65 -19.65 -4.42
N PHE A 438 2.47 -19.88 -4.99
CA PHE A 438 1.25 -20.16 -4.21
C PHE A 438 1.34 -21.49 -3.47
N PHE A 439 1.80 -22.55 -4.13
CA PHE A 439 1.98 -23.85 -3.49
C PHE A 439 3.00 -23.79 -2.35
N ARG A 440 4.15 -23.13 -2.56
CA ARG A 440 5.18 -22.97 -1.52
C ARG A 440 4.69 -22.15 -0.31
N PHE A 441 3.80 -21.19 -0.53
CA PHE A 441 3.20 -20.41 0.55
C PHE A 441 2.10 -21.17 1.30
N TYR A 442 1.11 -21.72 0.59
CA TYR A 442 -0.11 -22.28 1.19
C TYR A 442 0.00 -23.75 1.61
N LEU A 443 0.92 -24.55 1.06
CA LEU A 443 1.06 -25.94 1.47
C LEU A 443 1.47 -26.03 2.96
N PRO A 444 0.89 -27.00 3.71
CA PRO A 444 1.35 -27.31 5.06
C PRO A 444 2.84 -27.62 5.12
N GLN A 445 3.50 -27.17 6.19
CA GLN A 445 4.94 -27.36 6.38
C GLN A 445 5.35 -28.84 6.36
N SER A 446 4.45 -29.77 6.73
CA SER A 446 4.68 -31.22 6.70
C SER A 446 4.95 -31.79 5.31
N TYR A 447 4.52 -31.10 4.25
CA TYR A 447 4.76 -31.52 2.85
C TYR A 447 5.97 -30.83 2.22
N LEU A 448 6.52 -29.82 2.87
CA LEU A 448 7.54 -28.95 2.30
C LEU A 448 8.93 -29.31 2.83
N GLY A 449 9.92 -29.27 1.93
CA GLY A 449 11.31 -29.40 2.29
C GLY A 449 11.91 -28.11 2.87
N ARG A 450 13.22 -28.11 3.05
CA ARG A 450 13.99 -26.92 3.48
C ARG A 450 13.76 -25.75 2.52
N GLY A 451 13.67 -24.53 3.06
CA GLY A 451 13.38 -23.33 2.26
C GLY A 451 11.97 -23.33 1.63
N ARG A 452 11.07 -24.15 2.19
CA ARG A 452 9.71 -24.39 1.67
C ARG A 452 9.73 -24.89 0.22
N SER A 453 10.65 -25.80 -0.10
CA SER A 453 10.71 -26.46 -1.41
C SER A 453 9.53 -27.42 -1.59
N LEU A 454 9.01 -27.50 -2.82
CA LEU A 454 7.89 -28.38 -3.14
C LEU A 454 8.32 -29.86 -3.17
N PRO A 455 7.42 -30.78 -2.82
CA PRO A 455 7.69 -32.20 -2.95
C PRO A 455 7.82 -32.59 -4.43
N PRO A 456 8.68 -33.57 -4.76
CA PRO A 456 9.06 -33.89 -6.14
C PRO A 456 7.91 -34.47 -6.99
N ASN A 457 6.83 -34.92 -6.35
CA ASN A 457 5.63 -35.43 -7.01
C ASN A 457 4.72 -34.33 -7.58
N ILE A 458 4.90 -33.07 -7.17
CA ILE A 458 4.18 -31.92 -7.76
C ILE A 458 4.98 -31.41 -8.96
N LYS A 459 4.35 -31.37 -10.13
CA LYS A 459 4.95 -30.95 -11.40
C LYS A 459 4.11 -29.89 -12.08
N PHE A 460 4.73 -28.77 -12.46
CA PHE A 460 4.09 -27.73 -13.27
C PHE A 460 4.31 -28.00 -14.76
N ILE A 461 3.23 -28.09 -15.53
CA ILE A 461 3.23 -28.53 -16.92
C ILE A 461 2.49 -27.54 -17.83
N SER A 462 2.95 -27.43 -19.08
CA SER A 462 2.26 -26.62 -20.08
C SER A 462 1.05 -27.35 -20.64
N SER A 463 0.03 -26.60 -21.04
CA SER A 463 -1.09 -27.10 -21.85
C SER A 463 -0.69 -27.12 -23.33
N PRO A 464 -1.16 -28.08 -24.15
CA PRO A 464 -2.04 -29.20 -23.78
C PRO A 464 -1.30 -30.30 -23.01
N PHE A 465 -1.97 -30.90 -22.04
CA PHE A 465 -1.44 -32.00 -21.24
C PHE A 465 -1.66 -33.34 -21.93
N ASN A 466 -0.56 -34.05 -22.20
CA ASN A 466 -0.58 -35.41 -22.73
C ASN A 466 0.27 -36.34 -21.85
N PRO A 467 -0.31 -36.99 -20.83
CA PRO A 467 0.41 -37.88 -19.92
C PRO A 467 0.85 -39.17 -20.61
N LYS A 468 2.11 -39.55 -20.41
CA LYS A 468 2.66 -40.85 -20.86
C LYS A 468 2.79 -41.85 -19.70
N THR A 469 1.86 -41.84 -18.74
CA THR A 469 1.96 -42.64 -17.52
C THR A 469 0.62 -43.28 -17.15
N GLU A 470 0.65 -44.57 -16.83
CA GLU A 470 -0.50 -45.34 -16.34
C GLU A 470 -0.66 -45.25 -14.81
N GLU A 471 0.25 -44.55 -14.12
CA GLU A 471 0.18 -44.39 -12.66
C GLU A 471 -0.95 -43.42 -12.26
N PRO A 472 -1.61 -43.63 -11.09
CA PRO A 472 -2.62 -42.69 -10.61
C PRO A 472 -2.04 -41.29 -10.40
N PHE A 473 -2.61 -40.31 -11.08
CA PHE A 473 -2.23 -38.91 -10.94
C PHE A 473 -3.45 -38.00 -10.85
N LEU A 474 -3.24 -36.85 -10.22
CA LEU A 474 -4.17 -35.73 -10.20
C LEU A 474 -3.69 -34.69 -11.22
N TYR A 475 -4.59 -34.25 -12.10
CA TYR A 475 -4.32 -33.16 -13.03
C TYR A 475 -5.22 -31.95 -12.76
N ILE A 476 -4.60 -30.80 -12.56
CA ILE A 476 -5.24 -29.50 -12.40
C ILE A 476 -5.02 -28.72 -13.70
N GLY A 477 -6.01 -28.79 -14.58
CA GLY A 477 -5.99 -28.15 -15.89
C GLY A 477 -6.72 -26.81 -15.91
N PRO A 478 -6.41 -25.94 -16.87
CA PRO A 478 -7.16 -24.71 -17.07
C PRO A 478 -8.61 -25.03 -17.46
N HIS A 479 -9.54 -24.11 -17.17
CA HIS A 479 -10.96 -24.38 -17.32
C HIS A 479 -11.43 -24.68 -18.76
N TRP A 480 -10.69 -24.19 -19.77
CA TRP A 480 -10.99 -24.41 -21.19
C TRP A 480 -10.42 -25.74 -21.73
N GLU A 481 -9.49 -26.37 -21.02
CA GLU A 481 -8.88 -27.61 -21.46
C GLU A 481 -9.74 -28.81 -21.09
N LYS A 482 -9.92 -29.68 -22.09
CA LYS A 482 -10.53 -30.99 -21.96
C LYS A 482 -9.45 -32.05 -21.99
N TRP A 483 -9.59 -33.04 -21.15
CA TRP A 483 -8.68 -34.18 -21.08
C TRP A 483 -9.52 -35.46 -20.92
N ASP A 484 -9.04 -36.57 -21.48
CA ASP A 484 -9.85 -37.79 -21.65
C ASP A 484 -10.02 -38.62 -20.37
N GLY A 485 -9.38 -38.24 -19.26
CA GLY A 485 -9.57 -38.91 -17.99
C GLY A 485 -10.84 -38.51 -17.25
N ARG A 486 -11.00 -39.03 -16.04
CA ARG A 486 -12.19 -38.82 -15.22
C ARG A 486 -12.16 -37.43 -14.60
N LYS A 487 -13.13 -36.58 -14.95
CA LYS A 487 -13.33 -35.31 -14.25
C LYS A 487 -13.87 -35.55 -12.84
N ILE A 488 -13.13 -35.12 -11.83
CA ILE A 488 -13.48 -35.31 -10.41
C ILE A 488 -14.00 -34.03 -9.76
N GLY A 489 -13.78 -32.87 -10.37
CA GLY A 489 -14.23 -31.61 -9.79
C GLY A 489 -13.86 -30.36 -10.58
N GLN A 490 -14.18 -29.21 -9.97
CA GLN A 490 -13.97 -27.88 -10.52
C GLN A 490 -13.61 -26.92 -9.40
N ILE A 491 -12.65 -26.02 -9.65
CA ILE A 491 -12.31 -24.91 -8.75
C ILE A 491 -12.90 -23.64 -9.31
N ARG A 492 -13.70 -22.95 -8.49
CA ARG A 492 -14.32 -21.66 -8.81
C ARG A 492 -13.83 -20.57 -7.87
N ASN A 493 -13.76 -19.34 -8.38
CA ASN A 493 -13.48 -18.17 -7.56
C ASN A 493 -14.76 -17.69 -6.82
N SER A 494 -14.67 -16.61 -6.03
CA SER A 494 -15.85 -16.07 -5.33
C SER A 494 -16.86 -15.33 -6.20
N GLY A 495 -16.48 -14.98 -7.42
CA GLY A 495 -17.37 -14.51 -8.49
C GLY A 495 -18.14 -15.64 -9.17
N ASN A 496 -17.88 -16.90 -8.78
CA ASN A 496 -18.41 -18.13 -9.40
C ASN A 496 -17.81 -18.45 -10.78
N ASP A 497 -16.74 -17.77 -11.18
CA ASP A 497 -16.01 -18.08 -12.41
C ASP A 497 -15.24 -19.38 -12.25
N LEU A 498 -15.30 -20.23 -13.28
CA LEU A 498 -14.54 -21.47 -13.33
C LEU A 498 -13.08 -21.17 -13.64
N ILE A 499 -12.18 -21.58 -12.74
CA ILE A 499 -10.74 -21.30 -12.86
C ILE A 499 -9.99 -22.53 -13.35
N PHE A 500 -10.19 -23.67 -12.68
CA PHE A 500 -9.51 -24.94 -13.00
C PHE A 500 -10.49 -26.11 -13.03
N ASN A 501 -10.19 -27.08 -13.90
CA ASN A 501 -10.82 -28.40 -13.89
C ASN A 501 -9.88 -29.40 -13.20
N LEU A 502 -10.46 -30.32 -12.42
CA LEU A 502 -9.74 -31.35 -11.70
C LEU A 502 -10.02 -32.71 -12.34
N TRP A 503 -8.96 -33.44 -12.67
CA TRP A 503 -9.03 -34.71 -13.38
C TRP A 503 -8.18 -35.79 -12.72
N GLU A 504 -8.58 -37.04 -12.89
CA GLU A 504 -7.92 -38.25 -12.41
C GLU A 504 -7.81 -39.27 -13.56
N ASN A 505 -6.71 -40.05 -13.57
CA ASN A 505 -6.55 -41.22 -14.45
C ASN A 505 -6.95 -42.49 -13.73
#